data_AF-A0A521EZG9-F1
#
_entry.id   AF-A0A521EZG9-F1
#
_cell.length_a   1.000
_cell.length_b   1.000
_cell.length_c   1.000
_cell.angle_alpha   90.00
_cell.angle_beta   90.00
_cell.angle_gamma   90.00
#
_symmetry.space_group_name_H-M   'P 1'
#
loop_
_entity.id
_entity.type
_entity.pdbx_description
1 polymer ?
#
loop_
_entity_poly.entity_id
_entity_poly.type
_entity_poly.pdbx_seq_one_letter_code
_entity_poly.pdbx_strand_id
1 'polypeptide(L)'
;MVLVTAGVAAWLTFTDAHRSPRAVAEAFLTANERHDWAASWELLCRSEQLRHESFAMWSDVQDLRVEIRSPALEGETVTVEDVRPNERSARPSYVIDLEHDLGSAVYFDTLLVVEEDGEYRACGQP
;
A
#
# COMPACT_ATOMS: atom_id res chain seq x y z
N MET A 1 -34.87 11.70 5.99
CA MET A 1 -33.63 11.37 6.73
C MET A 1 -32.85 10.41 5.86
N VAL A 2 -31.90 10.91 5.07
CA VAL A 2 -31.14 10.12 4.09
C VAL A 2 -29.78 9.82 4.69
N LEU A 3 -29.56 8.56 5.02
CA LEU A 3 -28.36 8.01 5.66
C LEU A 3 -27.68 7.09 4.65
N VAL A 4 -27.15 7.62 3.54
CA VAL A 4 -26.30 6.86 2.62
C VAL A 4 -25.38 7.83 1.85
N THR A 5 -24.36 8.39 2.50
CA THR A 5 -23.33 9.17 1.77
C THR A 5 -21.91 8.72 2.11
N ALA A 6 -21.68 8.11 3.27
CA ALA A 6 -20.36 7.60 3.64
C ALA A 6 -19.92 6.41 2.75
N GLY A 7 -20.84 5.54 2.34
CA GLY A 7 -20.50 4.36 1.53
C GLY A 7 -20.08 4.66 0.09
N VAL A 8 -20.58 5.76 -0.49
CA VAL A 8 -20.30 6.10 -1.90
C VAL A 8 -18.95 6.78 -2.06
N ALA A 9 -18.56 7.63 -1.11
CA ALA A 9 -17.26 8.29 -1.14
C ALA A 9 -16.12 7.28 -0.99
N ALA A 10 -16.24 6.33 -0.05
CA ALA A 10 -15.27 5.25 0.13
C ALA A 10 -15.14 4.36 -1.13
N TRP A 11 -16.28 4.04 -1.78
CA TRP A 11 -16.29 3.27 -3.02
C TRP A 11 -15.65 4.00 -4.20
N LEU A 12 -15.90 5.31 -4.36
CA LEU A 12 -15.33 6.08 -5.47
C LEU A 12 -13.81 6.21 -5.35
N THR A 13 -13.27 6.45 -4.16
CA THR A 13 -11.82 6.45 -3.92
C THR A 13 -11.20 5.07 -4.15
N PHE A 14 -11.91 4.00 -3.80
CA PHE A 14 -11.45 2.63 -4.03
C PHE A 14 -11.41 2.26 -5.52
N THR A 15 -12.40 2.70 -6.31
CA THR A 15 -12.41 2.51 -7.77
C THR A 15 -11.40 3.38 -8.54
N ASP A 16 -10.90 4.45 -7.93
CA ASP A 16 -9.88 5.32 -8.54
C ASP A 16 -8.46 4.79 -8.26
N ALA A 17 -8.25 4.17 -7.10
CA ALA A 17 -6.97 3.58 -6.71
C ALA A 17 -6.47 2.54 -7.74
N HIS A 18 -7.35 1.69 -8.29
CA HIS A 18 -6.97 0.66 -9.27
C HIS A 18 -6.65 1.20 -10.67
N ARG A 19 -6.75 2.52 -10.92
CA ARG A 19 -6.56 3.10 -12.26
C ARG A 19 -5.12 3.32 -12.66
N SER A 20 -4.18 3.34 -11.71
CA SER A 20 -2.76 3.47 -12.02
C SER A 20 -1.87 2.86 -10.94
N PRO A 21 -0.63 2.46 -11.27
CA PRO A 21 0.30 1.93 -10.28
C PRO A 21 0.59 2.92 -9.14
N ARG A 22 0.69 4.22 -9.47
CA ARG A 22 0.86 5.30 -8.50
C ARG A 22 -0.32 5.36 -7.52
N ALA A 23 -1.54 5.36 -8.04
CA ALA A 23 -2.74 5.48 -7.21
C ALA A 23 -2.90 4.29 -6.25
N VAL A 24 -2.56 3.06 -6.68
CA VAL A 24 -2.52 1.89 -5.78
C VAL A 24 -1.46 2.05 -4.69
N ALA A 25 -0.26 2.50 -5.05
CA ALA A 25 0.81 2.72 -4.07
C ALA A 25 0.40 3.77 -3.02
N GLU A 26 -0.09 4.93 -3.46
CA GLU A 26 -0.55 6.01 -2.56
C GLU A 26 -1.72 5.54 -1.67
N ALA A 27 -2.68 4.80 -2.23
CA ALA A 27 -3.80 4.24 -1.46
C ALA A 27 -3.32 3.20 -0.44
N PHE A 28 -2.36 2.34 -0.80
CA PHE A 28 -1.80 1.33 0.09
C PHE A 28 -1.03 1.97 1.25
N LEU A 29 -0.19 2.97 0.96
CA LEU A 29 0.53 3.74 1.97
C LEU A 29 -0.43 4.49 2.90
N THR A 30 -1.46 5.14 2.34
CA THR A 30 -2.50 5.84 3.13
C THR A 30 -3.27 4.88 4.03
N ALA A 31 -3.60 3.69 3.55
CA ALA A 31 -4.26 2.66 4.36
C ALA A 31 -3.36 2.21 5.52
N ASN A 32 -2.07 1.99 5.26
CA ASN A 32 -1.11 1.62 6.29
C ASN A 32 -0.91 2.72 7.34
N GLU A 33 -0.79 3.98 6.93
CA GLU A 33 -0.67 5.13 7.83
C GLU A 33 -1.88 5.25 8.78
N ARG A 34 -3.08 4.98 8.27
CA ARG A 34 -4.33 5.05 9.02
C ARG A 34 -4.63 3.79 9.84
N HIS A 35 -3.77 2.79 9.77
CA HIS A 35 -3.99 1.46 10.33
C HIS A 35 -5.29 0.80 9.81
N ASP A 36 -5.68 1.11 8.57
CA ASP A 36 -6.80 0.46 7.88
C ASP A 36 -6.29 -0.82 7.22
N TRP A 37 -6.09 -1.85 8.05
CA TRP A 37 -5.52 -3.13 7.61
C TRP A 37 -6.41 -3.86 6.60
N ALA A 38 -7.73 -3.62 6.65
CA ALA A 38 -8.65 -4.20 5.69
C ALA A 38 -8.42 -3.60 4.30
N ALA A 39 -8.36 -2.26 4.19
CA ALA A 39 -8.05 -1.61 2.93
C ALA A 39 -6.64 -1.95 2.42
N SER A 40 -5.65 -2.03 3.32
CA SER A 40 -4.29 -2.41 2.92
C SER A 40 -4.23 -3.86 2.41
N TRP A 41 -5.00 -4.77 3.02
CA TRP A 41 -5.12 -6.16 2.59
C TRP A 41 -5.76 -6.31 1.21
N GLU A 42 -6.83 -5.58 0.93
CA GLU A 42 -7.49 -5.61 -0.38
C GLU A 42 -6.61 -5.04 -1.51
N LEU A 43 -5.65 -4.17 -1.16
CA LEU A 43 -4.69 -3.60 -2.11
C LEU A 43 -3.44 -4.48 -2.29
N LEU A 44 -3.18 -5.43 -1.40
CA LEU A 44 -2.08 -6.39 -1.50
C LEU A 44 -2.29 -7.35 -2.66
N CYS A 45 -1.21 -7.70 -3.33
CA CYS A 45 -1.23 -8.70 -4.37
C CYS A 45 -1.39 -10.11 -3.81
N ARG A 46 -1.89 -11.00 -4.65
CA ARG A 46 -2.31 -12.33 -4.22
C ARG A 46 -1.15 -13.17 -3.66
N SER A 47 0.06 -13.01 -4.19
CA SER A 47 1.22 -13.72 -3.64
C SER A 47 1.54 -13.31 -2.20
N GLU A 48 1.46 -12.03 -1.88
CA GLU A 48 1.67 -11.55 -0.51
C GLU A 48 0.52 -11.98 0.41
N GLN A 49 -0.73 -11.91 -0.06
CA GLN A 49 -1.86 -12.44 0.70
C GLN A 49 -1.68 -13.93 1.03
N LEU A 50 -1.19 -14.74 0.09
CA LEU A 50 -0.89 -16.16 0.33
C LEU A 50 0.27 -16.36 1.31
N ARG A 51 1.30 -15.52 1.27
CA ARG A 51 2.43 -15.57 2.21
C ARG A 51 2.02 -15.30 3.65
N HIS A 52 1.03 -14.43 3.84
CA HIS A 52 0.46 -14.14 5.15
C HIS A 52 -0.66 -15.10 5.55
N GLU A 53 -1.07 -16.04 4.70
CA GLU A 53 -2.08 -17.09 4.90
C GLU A 53 -3.52 -16.60 5.12
N SER A 54 -3.73 -15.46 5.80
CA SER A 54 -5.04 -14.89 6.08
C SER A 54 -4.97 -13.40 6.42
N PHE A 55 -6.11 -12.71 6.28
CA PHE A 55 -6.28 -11.34 6.75
C PHE A 55 -5.99 -11.19 8.26
N ALA A 56 -6.41 -12.16 9.08
CA ALA A 56 -6.19 -12.11 10.53
C ALA A 56 -4.70 -12.08 10.86
N MET A 57 -3.91 -12.97 10.25
CA MET A 57 -2.46 -13.00 10.40
C MET A 57 -1.80 -11.71 9.88
N TRP A 58 -2.28 -11.16 8.76
CA TRP A 58 -1.81 -9.86 8.27
C TRP A 58 -2.05 -8.74 9.28
N SER A 59 -3.26 -8.63 9.81
CA SER A 59 -3.63 -7.63 10.82
C SER A 59 -2.75 -7.75 12.06
N ASP A 60 -2.60 -8.96 12.60
CA ASP A 60 -1.78 -9.22 13.79
C ASP A 60 -0.31 -8.80 13.56
N VAL A 61 0.24 -9.09 12.38
CA VAL A 61 1.61 -8.69 12.02
C VAL A 61 1.73 -7.16 11.90
N GLN A 62 0.74 -6.47 11.32
CA GLN A 62 0.79 -5.01 11.23
C GLN A 62 0.62 -4.33 12.59
N ASP A 63 -0.28 -4.84 13.43
CA ASP A 63 -0.46 -4.35 14.80
C ASP A 63 0.83 -4.52 15.61
N LEU A 64 1.49 -5.68 15.51
CA LEU A 64 2.81 -5.90 16.11
C LEU A 64 3.87 -4.94 15.57
N ARG A 65 3.88 -4.66 14.26
CA ARG A 65 4.83 -3.69 13.65
C ARG A 65 4.61 -2.28 14.19
N VAL A 66 3.37 -1.87 14.42
CA VAL A 66 3.05 -0.58 15.06
C VAL A 66 3.52 -0.58 16.52
N GLU A 67 3.27 -1.65 17.27
CA GLU A 67 3.64 -1.76 18.68
C GLU A 67 5.16 -1.71 18.90
N ILE A 68 5.94 -2.40 18.06
CA ILE A 68 7.40 -2.45 18.19
C ILE A 68 8.11 -1.32 17.45
N ARG A 69 7.36 -0.40 16.84
CA ARG A 69 7.93 0.68 16.01
C ARG A 69 8.83 1.57 16.86
N SER A 70 10.00 1.89 16.33
CA SER A 70 10.93 2.81 17.00
C SER A 70 10.30 4.19 17.15
N PRO A 71 10.46 4.89 18.29
CA PRO A 71 10.01 6.28 18.46
C PRO A 71 10.57 7.24 17.41
N ALA A 72 11.75 6.93 16.85
CA ALA A 72 12.34 7.71 15.75
C ALA A 72 11.51 7.66 14.45
N LEU A 73 10.53 6.75 14.36
CA LEU A 73 9.64 6.57 13.21
C LEU A 73 8.20 7.02 13.51
N GLU A 74 7.89 7.53 14.71
CA GLU A 74 6.51 7.94 15.09
C GLU A 74 5.98 9.13 14.28
N GLY A 75 6.86 9.91 13.66
CA GLY A 75 6.51 11.03 12.77
C GLY A 75 6.90 10.81 11.31
N GLU A 76 7.21 9.57 10.93
CA GLU A 76 7.63 9.24 9.57
C GLU A 76 6.52 9.52 8.56
N THR A 77 6.85 10.26 7.51
CA THR A 77 5.99 10.41 6.32
C THR A 77 6.59 9.67 5.14
N VAL A 78 5.74 8.98 4.37
CA VAL A 78 6.16 8.24 3.18
C VAL A 78 5.50 8.84 1.96
N THR A 79 6.29 9.23 0.96
CA THR A 79 5.82 9.80 -0.32
C THR A 79 6.22 8.95 -1.50
N VAL A 80 5.41 9.01 -2.57
CA VAL A 80 5.72 8.37 -3.85
C VAL A 80 6.46 9.35 -4.75
N GLU A 81 7.74 9.09 -4.98
CA GLU A 81 8.59 9.96 -5.79
C GLU A 81 8.44 9.65 -7.28
N ASP A 82 8.76 8.42 -7.69
CA ASP A 82 8.77 8.00 -9.09
C ASP A 82 8.06 6.66 -9.30
N VAL A 83 7.59 6.45 -10.54
CA VAL A 83 6.92 5.22 -10.97
C VAL A 83 7.50 4.77 -12.28
N ARG A 84 8.21 3.64 -12.27
CA ARG A 84 8.93 3.13 -13.43
C ARG A 84 8.45 1.74 -13.82
N PRO A 85 8.25 1.45 -15.12
CA PRO A 85 8.01 0.09 -15.56
C PRO A 85 9.14 -0.85 -15.12
N ASN A 86 8.80 -2.03 -14.62
CA ASN A 86 9.76 -3.07 -14.31
C ASN A 86 10.07 -3.87 -15.57
N GLU A 87 11.11 -3.46 -16.29
CA GLU A 87 11.54 -4.08 -17.56
C GLU A 87 12.01 -5.53 -17.42
N ARG A 88 12.21 -6.03 -16.20
CA ARG A 88 12.69 -7.39 -15.92
C ARG A 88 11.58 -8.41 -15.74
N SER A 89 10.32 -7.97 -15.66
CA SER A 89 9.17 -8.84 -15.46
C SER A 89 8.53 -9.27 -16.78
N ALA A 90 8.11 -10.54 -16.85
CA ALA A 90 7.31 -11.05 -17.97
C ALA A 90 5.86 -10.51 -17.96
N ARG A 91 5.39 -9.98 -16.82
CA ARG A 91 4.07 -9.36 -16.66
C ARG A 91 4.20 -7.86 -16.38
N PRO A 92 3.22 -7.03 -16.78
CA PRO A 92 3.20 -5.62 -16.41
C PRO A 92 3.36 -5.45 -14.89
N SER A 93 4.44 -4.78 -14.50
CA SER A 93 4.72 -4.43 -13.11
C SER A 93 5.56 -3.16 -13.09
N TYR A 94 5.57 -2.49 -11.96
CA TYR A 94 6.11 -1.16 -11.78
C TYR A 94 6.88 -1.12 -10.47
N VAL A 95 8.07 -0.55 -10.51
CA VAL A 95 8.84 -0.21 -9.32
C VAL A 95 8.45 1.21 -8.94
N ILE A 96 7.93 1.36 -7.73
CA ILE A 96 7.53 2.63 -7.13
C ILE A 96 8.64 3.05 -6.18
N ASP A 97 9.27 4.18 -6.44
CA ASP A 97 10.28 4.74 -5.54
C ASP A 97 9.58 5.49 -4.42
N LEU A 98 9.93 5.14 -3.18
CA LEU A 98 9.39 5.73 -1.97
C LEU A 98 10.47 6.55 -1.27
N GLU A 99 10.10 7.74 -0.82
CA GLU A 99 10.89 8.53 0.11
C GLU A 99 10.26 8.42 1.51
N HIS A 100 11.08 8.10 2.50
CA HIS A 100 10.72 8.03 3.90
C HIS A 100 11.42 9.18 4.63
N ASP A 101 10.65 10.18 5.05
CA ASP A 101 11.14 11.32 5.84
C ASP A 101 10.83 11.09 7.32
N LEU A 102 11.88 10.96 8.13
CA LEU A 102 11.83 10.77 9.59
C LEU A 102 11.95 12.09 10.36
N GLY A 103 12.00 13.23 9.67
CA GLY A 103 12.29 14.56 10.21
C GLY A 103 13.77 14.77 10.55
N SER A 104 14.49 13.73 10.99
CA SER A 104 15.94 13.78 11.24
C SER A 104 16.80 13.21 10.12
N ALA A 105 16.20 12.38 9.26
CA ALA A 105 16.86 11.69 8.17
C ALA A 105 15.84 11.33 7.09
N VAL A 106 16.32 11.25 5.86
CA VAL A 106 15.55 10.76 4.72
C VAL A 106 16.21 9.49 4.21
N TYR A 107 15.41 8.46 3.94
CA TYR A 107 15.88 7.26 3.26
C TYR A 107 14.91 6.84 2.15
N PHE A 108 15.40 6.04 1.22
CA PHE A 108 14.65 5.61 0.06
C PHE A 108 14.40 4.12 0.10
N ASP A 109 13.21 3.72 -0.31
CA ASP A 109 12.81 2.33 -0.49
C ASP A 109 12.04 2.17 -1.80
N THR A 110 11.66 0.94 -2.13
CA THR A 110 10.85 0.63 -3.30
C THR A 110 9.68 -0.27 -2.95
N LEU A 111 8.53 0.00 -3.57
CA LEU A 111 7.34 -0.85 -3.55
C LEU A 111 7.14 -1.41 -4.95
N LEU A 112 6.95 -2.73 -5.07
CA LEU A 112 6.54 -3.32 -6.32
C LEU A 112 5.01 -3.20 -6.48
N VAL A 113 4.54 -2.76 -7.64
CA VAL A 113 3.12 -2.81 -8.01
C VAL A 113 2.96 -3.68 -9.25
N VAL A 114 2.06 -4.64 -9.21
CA VAL A 114 1.84 -5.61 -10.29
C VAL A 114 0.42 -5.48 -10.84
N GLU A 115 0.22 -5.84 -12.11
CA GLU A 115 -1.11 -6.01 -12.67
C GLU A 115 -1.58 -7.46 -12.48
N GLU A 116 -2.68 -7.65 -11.76
CA GLU A 116 -3.37 -8.92 -11.52
C GLU A 116 -4.81 -8.81 -11.99
N ASP A 117 -5.22 -9.68 -12.92
CA ASP A 117 -6.59 -9.76 -13.45
C ASP A 117 -7.17 -8.42 -13.94
N GLY A 118 -6.31 -7.53 -14.46
CA GLY A 118 -6.67 -6.21 -14.99
C GLY A 118 -6.72 -5.10 -13.95
N GLU A 119 -6.30 -5.36 -12.71
CA GLU A 119 -6.21 -4.38 -11.63
C GLU A 119 -4.78 -4.31 -11.07
N TYR A 120 -4.36 -3.13 -10.62
CA TYR A 120 -3.05 -2.97 -9.99
C TYR A 120 -3.11 -3.38 -8.50
N ARG A 121 -2.04 -4.02 -8.01
CA ARG A 121 -1.89 -4.49 -6.63
C ARG A 121 -0.48 -4.23 -6.10
N ALA A 122 -0.37 -3.89 -4.82
CA ALA A 122 0.91 -3.67 -4.12
C ALA A 122 1.52 -5.01 -3.69
N CYS A 123 2.79 -5.23 -4.01
CA CYS A 123 3.56 -6.46 -3.72
C CYS A 123 4.84 -6.14 -2.97
N GLY A 124 4.78 -5.64 -1.74
CA GLY A 124 5.97 -5.49 -0.86
C GLY A 124 7.23 -4.90 -1.54
N GLN A 125 8.40 -5.23 -0.99
CA GLN A 125 9.68 -4.92 -1.65
C GLN A 125 10.00 -5.99 -2.72
N PRO A 126 10.56 -5.61 -3.89
CA PRO A 126 10.97 -6.53 -4.95
C PRO A 126 12.14 -7.46 -4.59
#